data_AF-A0A7X7JDF2-F1
#
_entry.id   AF-A0A7X7JDF2-F1
#
_cell.length_a   1.000
_cell.length_b   1.000
_cell.length_c   1.000
_cell.angle_alpha   90.00
_cell.angle_beta   90.00
_cell.angle_gamma   90.00
#
_symmetry.space_group_name_H-M   'P 1'
#
loop_
_entity.id
_entity.type
_entity.pdbx_description
1 polymer ?
#
loop_
_entity_poly.entity_id
_entity_poly.type
_entity_poly.pdbx_seq_one_letter_code
_entity_poly.pdbx_strand_id
1 'polypeptide(L)'
;MVAVVGWEQALAELVATRGPALVGYAYLLCGDRREAEDLVQDALVKTFASARRGTALANTEGYVRRAVLTTYLDGFRRRRRWAAVRHLAGGEEVVAGPEAAVGDRLAVRDALAGLSPRERACVVLRFYEDLTVPRIADELALSEGAVKRYLSDAVRRLEATLGPVRPPSPTAPAADETLVRLVTSSPRRTR
;
A
#
# COMPACT_ATOMS: atom_id res chain seq x y z
N MET A 1 34.04 -8.42 11.86
CA MET A 1 32.99 -9.08 12.66
C MET A 1 31.67 -8.37 12.37
N VAL A 2 30.81 -8.93 11.52
CA VAL A 2 29.45 -8.40 11.31
C VAL A 2 28.66 -8.77 12.57
N ALA A 3 28.27 -7.77 13.36
CA ALA A 3 27.38 -8.00 14.49
C ALA A 3 26.08 -8.60 13.94
N VAL A 4 25.73 -9.81 14.38
CA VAL A 4 24.41 -10.37 14.12
C VAL A 4 23.44 -9.52 14.93
N VAL A 5 22.87 -8.50 14.27
CA VAL A 5 21.81 -7.68 14.86
C VAL A 5 20.67 -8.64 15.21
N GLY A 6 20.28 -8.67 16.47
CA GLY A 6 19.15 -9.47 16.91
C GLY A 6 17.88 -9.00 16.19
N TRP A 7 16.95 -9.93 15.96
CA TRP A 7 15.68 -9.64 15.30
C TRP A 7 14.89 -8.54 16.03
N GLU A 8 15.05 -8.41 17.36
CA GLU A 8 14.44 -7.35 18.18
C GLU A 8 15.00 -5.97 17.84
N GLN A 9 16.32 -5.84 17.73
CA GLN A 9 16.97 -4.58 17.36
C GLN A 9 16.61 -4.17 15.93
N ALA A 10 16.63 -5.13 14.99
CA ALA A 10 16.22 -4.87 13.61
C ALA A 10 14.75 -4.45 13.49
N LEU A 11 13.86 -5.04 14.31
CA LEU A 11 12.46 -4.64 14.39
C LEU A 11 12.32 -3.21 14.93
N ALA A 12 12.98 -2.91 16.05
CA ALA A 12 12.91 -1.59 16.68
C ALA A 12 13.43 -0.49 15.75
N GLU A 13 14.57 -0.74 15.08
CA GLU A 13 15.15 0.18 14.10
C GLU A 13 14.22 0.40 12.91
N LEU A 14 13.66 -0.67 12.34
CA LEU A 14 12.72 -0.57 11.21
C LEU A 14 11.46 0.22 11.58
N VAL A 15 10.87 -0.06 12.74
CA VAL A 15 9.66 0.66 13.18
C VAL A 15 9.97 2.13 13.43
N ALA A 16 11.10 2.43 14.08
CA ALA A 16 11.50 3.80 14.38
C ALA A 16 11.79 4.63 13.12
N THR A 17 12.41 4.01 12.10
CA THR A 17 12.88 4.72 10.90
C THR A 17 11.87 4.68 9.75
N ARG A 18 11.13 3.58 9.58
CA ARG A 18 10.27 3.31 8.42
C ARG A 18 8.81 3.05 8.77
N GLY A 19 8.44 2.99 10.06
CA GLY A 19 7.06 2.78 10.49
C GLY A 19 6.05 3.70 9.79
N PRO A 20 6.26 5.03 9.76
CA PRO A 20 5.36 5.95 9.05
C PRO A 20 5.24 5.69 7.55
N ALA A 21 6.35 5.36 6.87
CA ALA A 21 6.36 5.05 5.44
C ALA A 21 5.61 3.74 5.14
N LEU A 22 5.79 2.71 5.98
CA LEU A 22 5.07 1.44 5.88
C LEU A 22 3.56 1.63 6.04
N VAL A 23 3.12 2.49 6.97
CA VAL A 23 1.69 2.77 7.12
C VAL A 23 1.18 3.64 5.96
N GLY A 24 1.97 4.57 5.44
CA GLY A 24 1.63 5.31 4.21
C GLY A 24 1.43 4.38 3.00
N TYR A 25 2.33 3.42 2.82
CA TYR A 25 2.21 2.37 1.82
C TYR A 25 0.94 1.53 1.99
N ALA A 26 0.68 1.03 3.20
CA ALA A 26 -0.53 0.26 3.48
C ALA A 26 -1.81 1.09 3.26
N TYR A 27 -1.77 2.38 3.60
CA TYR A 27 -2.88 3.31 3.37
C TYR A 27 -3.19 3.50 1.88
N LEU A 28 -2.19 3.55 1.00
CA LEU A 28 -2.42 3.58 -0.45
C LEU A 28 -3.12 2.32 -0.95
N LEU A 29 -2.98 1.19 -0.26
CA LEU A 29 -3.63 -0.08 -0.59
C LEU A 29 -5.05 -0.16 -0.03
N CYS A 30 -5.29 0.17 1.25
CA CYS A 30 -6.61 0.01 1.86
C CYS A 30 -7.49 1.27 1.79
N GLY A 31 -6.90 2.46 1.90
CA GLY A 31 -7.62 3.74 1.99
C GLY A 31 -8.14 4.11 3.38
N ASP A 32 -7.89 3.27 4.39
CA ASP A 32 -8.27 3.49 5.79
C ASP A 32 -7.04 3.46 6.71
N ARG A 33 -6.92 4.43 7.61
CA ARG A 33 -5.74 4.58 8.47
C ARG A 33 -5.61 3.43 9.48
N ARG A 34 -6.71 2.95 10.04
CA ARG A 34 -6.69 1.87 11.03
C ARG A 34 -6.39 0.53 10.35
N GLU A 35 -7.04 0.24 9.22
CA GLU A 35 -6.71 -0.96 8.42
C GLU A 35 -5.25 -0.93 7.96
N ALA A 36 -4.69 0.25 7.65
CA ALA A 36 -3.28 0.39 7.29
C ALA A 36 -2.34 0.06 8.46
N GLU A 37 -2.61 0.58 9.65
CA GLU A 37 -1.83 0.28 10.86
C GLU A 37 -1.89 -1.22 11.21
N ASP A 38 -3.08 -1.82 11.13
CA ASP A 38 -3.29 -3.25 11.39
C ASP A 38 -2.54 -4.12 10.36
N LEU A 39 -2.62 -3.76 9.07
CA LEU A 39 -1.88 -4.47 8.01
C LEU A 39 -0.36 -4.44 8.24
N VAL A 40 0.18 -3.30 8.68
CA VAL A 40 1.60 -3.16 8.99
C VAL A 40 1.97 -3.99 10.21
N GLN A 41 1.16 -3.97 11.27
CA GLN A 41 1.39 -4.79 12.46
C GLN A 41 1.40 -6.28 12.11
N ASP A 42 0.39 -6.76 11.39
CA ASP A 42 0.32 -8.15 10.92
C ASP A 42 1.54 -8.54 10.07
N ALA A 43 1.99 -7.64 9.19
CA ALA A 43 3.14 -7.85 8.33
C ALA A 43 4.45 -7.92 9.12
N LEU A 44 4.65 -7.03 10.10
CA LEU A 44 5.80 -7.06 11.00
C LEU A 44 5.83 -8.38 11.78
N VAL A 45 4.70 -8.81 12.35
CA VAL A 45 4.60 -10.08 13.08
C VAL A 45 4.98 -11.25 12.17
N LYS A 46 4.43 -11.34 10.95
CA LYS A 46 4.74 -12.43 10.01
C LYS A 46 6.22 -12.47 9.62
N THR A 47 6.80 -11.31 9.28
CA THR A 47 8.19 -11.21 8.85
C THR A 47 9.15 -11.59 9.98
N PHE A 48 8.97 -11.03 11.17
CA PHE A 48 9.89 -11.25 12.28
C PHE A 48 9.66 -12.59 13.00
N ALA A 49 8.45 -13.16 12.95
CA ALA A 49 8.23 -14.54 13.37
C ALA A 49 9.04 -15.52 12.52
N SER A 50 9.26 -15.22 11.23
CA SER A 50 10.15 -16.02 10.37
C SER A 50 11.63 -15.76 10.65
N ALA A 51 12.03 -14.50 10.85
CA ALA A 51 13.41 -14.15 11.21
C ALA A 51 13.87 -14.82 12.51
N ARG A 52 12.97 -14.93 13.51
CA ARG A 52 13.21 -15.70 14.76
C ARG A 52 13.58 -17.17 14.52
N ARG A 53 13.24 -17.74 13.36
CA ARG A 53 13.56 -19.11 12.97
C ARG A 53 14.87 -19.23 12.16
N GLY A 54 15.69 -18.16 12.10
CA GLY A 54 17.01 -18.17 11.47
C GLY A 54 17.05 -17.68 10.02
N THR A 55 16.01 -17.00 9.53
CA THR A 55 16.02 -16.37 8.20
C THR A 55 16.85 -15.09 8.23
N ALA A 56 17.68 -14.86 7.20
CA ALA A 56 18.52 -13.66 7.10
C ALA A 56 17.68 -12.36 7.13
N LEU A 57 18.12 -11.39 7.95
CA LEU A 57 17.49 -10.06 8.12
C LEU A 57 17.79 -9.06 6.98
N ALA A 58 18.45 -9.51 5.92
CA ALA A 58 18.76 -8.65 4.78
C ALA A 58 17.46 -8.21 4.07
N ASN A 59 17.29 -6.91 3.85
CA ASN A 59 16.10 -6.29 3.25
C ASN A 59 14.77 -6.58 4.01
N THR A 60 14.78 -6.39 5.33
CA THR A 60 13.59 -6.61 6.17
C THR A 60 12.40 -5.74 5.77
N GLU A 61 12.64 -4.50 5.33
CA GLU A 61 11.58 -3.60 4.84
C GLU A 61 10.85 -4.20 3.63
N GLY A 62 11.57 -4.73 2.64
CA GLY A 62 10.98 -5.38 1.47
C GLY A 62 10.10 -6.57 1.84
N TYR A 63 10.52 -7.40 2.81
CA TYR A 63 9.69 -8.49 3.31
C TYR A 63 8.41 -7.99 3.98
N VAL A 64 8.47 -6.90 4.75
CA VAL A 64 7.29 -6.30 5.36
C VAL A 64 6.35 -5.74 4.30
N ARG A 65 6.83 -5.01 3.28
CA ARG A 65 5.99 -4.50 2.18
C ARG A 65 5.29 -5.64 1.43
N ARG A 66 6.03 -6.71 1.11
CA ARG A 66 5.45 -7.94 0.52
C ARG A 66 4.39 -8.57 1.41
N ALA A 67 4.63 -8.66 2.71
CA ALA A 67 3.67 -9.21 3.66
C ALA A 67 2.42 -8.33 3.79
N VAL A 68 2.55 -7.00 3.77
CA VAL A 68 1.42 -6.06 3.71
C VAL A 68 0.57 -6.31 2.46
N LEU A 69 1.20 -6.31 1.28
CA LEU A 69 0.54 -6.51 -0.01
C LEU A 69 -0.22 -7.83 -0.07
N THR A 70 0.44 -8.93 0.34
CA THR A 70 -0.17 -10.26 0.33
C THR A 70 -1.35 -10.32 1.31
N THR A 71 -1.19 -9.75 2.51
CA THR A 71 -2.26 -9.72 3.52
C THR A 71 -3.46 -8.92 3.05
N TYR A 72 -3.24 -7.77 2.40
CA TYR A 72 -4.28 -6.95 1.78
C TYR A 72 -5.07 -7.73 0.71
N LEU A 73 -4.37 -8.35 -0.24
CA LEU A 73 -5.00 -9.12 -1.33
C LEU A 73 -5.80 -10.32 -0.80
N ASP A 74 -5.26 -11.04 0.19
CA ASP A 74 -5.93 -12.19 0.80
C ASP A 74 -7.13 -11.78 1.67
N GLY A 75 -7.04 -10.65 2.36
CA GLY A 75 -8.14 -10.02 3.09
C GLY A 75 -9.32 -9.74 2.17
N PHE A 76 -9.08 -9.11 1.01
CA PHE A 76 -10.13 -8.85 0.04
C PHE A 76 -10.73 -10.15 -0.54
N ARG A 77 -9.90 -11.15 -0.87
CA ARG A 77 -10.40 -12.46 -1.32
C ARG A 77 -11.29 -13.14 -0.28
N ARG A 78 -10.94 -13.02 1.01
CA ARG A 78 -11.77 -13.55 2.12
C ARG A 78 -13.08 -12.78 2.23
N ARG A 79 -13.04 -11.45 2.27
CA ARG A 79 -14.24 -10.59 2.32
C ARG A 79 -15.18 -10.86 1.14
N ARG A 80 -14.67 -10.98 -0.09
CA ARG A 80 -15.46 -11.32 -1.28
C ARG A 80 -16.07 -12.71 -1.21
N ARG A 81 -15.34 -13.73 -0.73
CA ARG A 81 -15.90 -15.07 -0.51
C ARG A 81 -17.02 -15.05 0.52
N TRP A 82 -16.85 -14.30 1.61
CA TRP A 82 -17.86 -14.18 2.66
C TRP A 82 -19.07 -13.35 2.23
N ALA A 83 -18.86 -12.33 1.40
CA ALA A 83 -19.93 -11.54 0.77
C ALA A 83 -20.69 -12.34 -0.30
N ALA A 84 -20.00 -13.21 -1.05
CA ALA A 84 -20.64 -14.14 -1.98
C ALA A 84 -21.48 -15.21 -1.27
N VAL A 85 -21.10 -15.62 -0.05
CA VAL A 85 -21.93 -16.48 0.81
C VAL A 85 -23.10 -15.71 1.45
N ARG A 86 -23.02 -14.36 1.51
CA ARG A 86 -24.04 -13.46 2.09
C ARG A 86 -24.95 -12.74 1.08
N HIS A 87 -24.88 -13.07 -0.21
CA HIS A 87 -25.66 -12.49 -1.34
C HIS A 87 -26.60 -11.30 -0.98
N LEU A 88 -26.28 -10.10 -1.53
CA LEU A 88 -27.12 -8.87 -1.59
C LEU A 88 -26.92 -7.82 -0.46
N ALA A 89 -25.86 -7.02 -0.55
CA ALA A 89 -25.81 -5.62 -0.05
C ALA A 89 -24.56 -4.98 -0.67
N GLY A 90 -24.66 -4.04 -1.61
CA GLY A 90 -24.95 -2.64 -1.31
C GLY A 90 -23.61 -1.92 -1.19
N GLY A 91 -23.23 -1.16 -2.22
CA GLY A 91 -21.94 -0.46 -2.27
C GLY A 91 -21.80 0.49 -1.08
N GLU A 92 -20.65 0.45 -0.41
CA GLU A 92 -20.32 1.39 0.66
C GLU A 92 -19.99 2.76 0.05
N GLU A 93 -20.90 3.72 0.26
CA GLU A 93 -20.64 5.15 0.11
C GLU A 93 -19.72 5.65 1.24
N VAL A 94 -18.72 6.46 0.89
CA VAL A 94 -17.84 7.12 1.86
C VAL A 94 -18.07 8.63 1.84
N VAL A 95 -18.36 9.18 3.01
CA VAL A 95 -18.68 10.58 3.32
C VAL A 95 -17.45 11.50 3.18
N ALA A 96 -17.63 12.66 2.56
CA ALA A 96 -16.62 13.71 2.37
C ALA A 96 -16.73 14.86 3.40
N GLY A 97 -15.59 15.43 3.79
CA GLY A 97 -15.47 16.65 4.61
C GLY A 97 -14.24 17.49 4.16
N PRO A 98 -14.20 18.82 4.42
CA PRO A 98 -13.58 19.80 3.51
C PRO A 98 -12.14 20.21 3.86
N GLU A 99 -11.35 20.64 2.85
CA GLU A 99 -10.46 21.85 2.81
C GLU A 99 -9.31 21.72 1.79
N ALA A 100 -9.48 22.25 0.56
CA ALA A 100 -8.51 22.55 -0.52
C ALA A 100 -7.19 21.74 -0.66
N ALA A 101 -6.26 21.70 0.31
CA ALA A 101 -5.08 20.80 0.29
C ALA A 101 -5.44 19.33 0.64
N VAL A 102 -6.59 19.16 1.28
CA VAL A 102 -7.35 17.92 1.49
C VAL A 102 -8.09 17.53 0.20
N GLY A 103 -8.38 18.48 -0.69
CA GLY A 103 -9.08 18.25 -1.96
C GLY A 103 -8.34 17.28 -2.88
N ASP A 104 -7.05 17.53 -3.15
CA ASP A 104 -6.22 16.63 -3.97
C ASP A 104 -6.00 15.27 -3.30
N ARG A 105 -5.88 15.25 -1.96
CA ARG A 105 -5.69 14.01 -1.18
C ARG A 105 -6.95 13.14 -1.17
N LEU A 106 -8.13 13.76 -1.03
CA LEU A 106 -9.42 13.09 -1.13
C LEU A 106 -9.64 12.61 -2.56
N ALA A 107 -9.33 13.44 -3.56
CA ALA A 107 -9.46 13.05 -4.96
C ALA A 107 -8.60 11.82 -5.29
N VAL A 108 -7.33 11.78 -4.88
CA VAL A 108 -6.46 10.61 -5.09
C VAL A 108 -6.96 9.39 -4.32
N ARG A 109 -7.39 9.57 -3.06
CA ARG A 109 -7.98 8.48 -2.26
C ARG A 109 -9.21 7.90 -2.94
N ASP A 110 -10.14 8.75 -3.38
CA ASP A 110 -11.41 8.36 -3.98
C ASP A 110 -11.20 7.74 -5.37
N ALA A 111 -10.22 8.26 -6.13
CA ALA A 111 -9.81 7.66 -7.40
C ALA A 111 -9.21 6.26 -7.20
N LEU A 112 -8.35 6.06 -6.19
CA LEU A 112 -7.85 4.74 -5.81
C LEU A 112 -8.98 3.84 -5.26
N ALA A 113 -9.97 4.42 -4.56
CA ALA A 113 -11.16 3.73 -4.06
C ALA A 113 -11.94 3.01 -5.18
N GLY A 114 -12.04 3.64 -6.35
CA GLY A 114 -12.69 3.07 -7.54
C GLY A 114 -11.93 1.96 -8.27
N LEU A 115 -10.70 1.64 -7.85
CA LEU A 115 -9.92 0.55 -8.42
C LEU A 115 -10.23 -0.78 -7.73
N SER A 116 -10.25 -1.86 -8.50
CA SER A 116 -10.19 -3.20 -7.93
C SER A 116 -8.86 -3.39 -7.18
N PRO A 117 -8.78 -4.30 -6.20
CA PRO A 117 -7.57 -4.49 -5.41
C PRO A 117 -6.32 -4.82 -6.23
N ARG A 118 -6.48 -5.52 -7.36
CA ARG A 118 -5.36 -5.84 -8.26
C ARG A 118 -4.94 -4.65 -9.10
N GLU A 119 -5.89 -3.86 -9.59
CA GLU A 119 -5.58 -2.60 -10.28
C GLU A 119 -4.84 -1.66 -9.33
N ARG A 120 -5.34 -1.48 -8.10
CA ARG A 120 -4.72 -0.65 -7.06
C ARG A 120 -3.32 -1.15 -6.70
N ALA A 121 -3.16 -2.44 -6.45
CA ALA A 121 -1.85 -3.04 -6.17
C ALA A 121 -0.85 -2.79 -7.31
N CYS A 122 -1.25 -3.02 -8.57
CA CYS A 122 -0.39 -2.74 -9.73
C CYS A 122 0.01 -1.26 -9.80
N VAL A 123 -0.92 -0.34 -9.55
CA VAL A 123 -0.64 1.11 -9.52
C VAL A 123 0.35 1.45 -8.40
N VAL A 124 0.10 0.99 -7.18
CA VAL A 124 1.01 1.27 -6.04
C VAL A 124 2.40 0.71 -6.32
N LEU A 125 2.52 -0.53 -6.76
CA LEU A 125 3.83 -1.11 -7.09
C LEU A 125 4.54 -0.36 -8.23
N ARG A 126 3.79 0.08 -9.25
CA ARG A 126 4.38 0.77 -10.41
C ARG A 126 4.79 2.21 -10.11
N PHE A 127 3.97 2.95 -9.38
CA PHE A 127 4.09 4.41 -9.23
C PHE A 127 4.60 4.85 -7.86
N TYR A 128 4.46 4.01 -6.82
CA TYR A 128 5.02 4.27 -5.49
C TYR A 128 6.32 3.51 -5.25
N GLU A 129 6.42 2.26 -5.72
CA GLU A 129 7.62 1.43 -5.56
C GLU A 129 8.52 1.39 -6.80
N ASP A 130 8.16 2.09 -7.87
CA ASP A 130 8.89 2.14 -9.14
C ASP A 130 9.24 0.77 -9.75
N LEU A 131 8.44 -0.26 -9.44
CA LEU A 131 8.67 -1.60 -9.96
C LEU A 131 8.37 -1.67 -11.46
N THR A 132 9.20 -2.43 -12.17
CA THR A 132 8.97 -2.73 -13.58
C THR A 132 7.83 -3.75 -13.75
N VAL A 133 7.21 -3.78 -14.93
CA VAL A 133 6.13 -4.74 -15.23
C VAL A 133 6.53 -6.21 -14.94
N PRO A 134 7.73 -6.69 -15.32
CA PRO A 134 8.17 -8.04 -14.97
C PRO A 134 8.26 -8.26 -13.45
N ARG A 135 8.79 -7.29 -12.70
CA ARG A 135 8.89 -7.39 -11.22
C ARG A 135 7.51 -7.42 -10.56
N ILE A 136 6.56 -6.63 -11.06
CA ILE A 136 5.18 -6.65 -10.56
C ILE A 136 4.51 -8.00 -10.86
N ALA A 137 4.76 -8.57 -12.04
CA ALA A 137 4.24 -9.87 -12.43
C ALA A 137 4.73 -10.98 -11.48
N ASP A 138 6.03 -10.97 -11.16
CA ASP A 138 6.64 -11.89 -10.18
C ASP A 138 6.03 -11.72 -8.78
N GLU A 139 5.91 -10.47 -8.31
CA GLU A 139 5.45 -10.17 -6.95
C GLU A 139 3.98 -10.55 -6.73
N LEU A 140 3.14 -10.34 -7.74
CA LEU A 140 1.71 -10.64 -7.68
C LEU A 140 1.33 -12.05 -8.19
N ALA A 141 2.30 -12.83 -8.66
CA ALA A 141 2.10 -14.10 -9.36
C ALA A 141 1.08 -13.98 -10.51
N LEU A 142 1.32 -13.02 -11.40
CA LEU A 142 0.52 -12.71 -12.60
C LEU A 142 1.37 -12.81 -13.86
N SER A 143 0.73 -12.88 -15.03
CA SER A 143 1.45 -12.67 -16.30
C SER A 143 1.71 -11.18 -16.54
N GLU A 144 2.79 -10.85 -17.25
CA GLU A 144 3.05 -9.45 -17.65
C GLU A 144 1.89 -8.84 -18.43
N GLY A 145 1.22 -9.62 -19.28
CA GLY A 145 0.03 -9.18 -20.01
C GLY A 145 -1.12 -8.80 -19.08
N ALA A 146 -1.34 -9.57 -18.01
CA ALA A 146 -2.33 -9.23 -17.00
C ALA A 146 -1.96 -7.94 -16.25
N VAL A 147 -0.68 -7.76 -15.91
CA VAL A 147 -0.18 -6.52 -15.27
C VAL A 147 -0.40 -5.31 -16.18
N LYS A 148 -0.02 -5.38 -17.45
CA LYS A 148 -0.24 -4.30 -18.44
C LYS A 148 -1.72 -3.96 -18.58
N ARG A 149 -2.60 -4.97 -18.62
CA ARG A 149 -4.04 -4.78 -18.65
C ARG A 149 -4.55 -4.06 -17.39
N TYR A 150 -4.19 -4.54 -16.20
CA TYR A 150 -4.58 -3.90 -14.95
C TYR A 150 -4.09 -2.46 -14.85
N LEU A 151 -2.85 -2.17 -15.27
CA LEU A 151 -2.32 -0.80 -15.30
C LEU A 151 -3.10 0.07 -16.29
N SER A 152 -3.41 -0.43 -17.48
CA SER A 152 -4.19 0.32 -18.47
C SER A 152 -5.61 0.61 -17.98
N ASP A 153 -6.29 -0.39 -17.41
CA ASP A 153 -7.64 -0.24 -16.84
C ASP A 153 -7.63 0.73 -15.65
N ALA A 154 -6.60 0.65 -14.79
CA ALA A 154 -6.45 1.54 -13.66
C ALA A 154 -6.20 2.99 -14.08
N VAL A 155 -5.25 3.23 -15.00
CA VAL A 155 -4.94 4.58 -15.48
C VAL A 155 -6.17 5.23 -16.09
N ARG A 156 -6.95 4.52 -16.92
CA ARG A 156 -8.20 5.06 -17.48
C ARG A 156 -9.20 5.50 -16.41
N ARG A 157 -9.36 4.72 -15.33
CA ARG A 157 -10.26 5.05 -14.22
C ARG A 157 -9.75 6.22 -13.38
N LEU A 158 -8.44 6.27 -13.14
CA LEU A 158 -7.82 7.39 -12.45
C LEU A 158 -7.96 8.68 -13.28
N GLU A 159 -7.73 8.62 -14.59
CA GLU A 159 -7.89 9.76 -15.49
C GLU A 159 -9.32 10.29 -15.54
N ALA A 160 -10.32 9.41 -15.49
CA ALA A 160 -11.73 9.80 -15.43
C ALA A 160 -12.08 10.56 -14.14
N THR A 161 -11.33 10.35 -13.05
CA THR A 161 -11.60 10.95 -11.73
C THR A 161 -10.70 12.16 -11.45
N LEU A 162 -9.44 12.12 -11.91
CA LEU A 162 -8.38 13.09 -11.59
C LEU A 162 -7.98 14.01 -12.76
N GLY A 163 -8.43 13.72 -13.98
CA GLY A 163 -7.87 14.32 -15.20
C GLY A 163 -6.61 13.58 -15.69
N PRO A 164 -6.00 14.01 -16.81
CA PRO A 164 -4.92 13.27 -17.48
C PRO A 164 -3.73 12.99 -16.56
N VAL A 165 -3.41 11.71 -16.36
CA VAL A 165 -2.32 11.26 -15.48
C VAL A 165 -1.03 11.25 -16.28
N ARG A 166 -0.16 12.25 -16.07
CA ARG A 166 1.16 12.26 -16.70
C ARG A 166 2.02 11.14 -16.08
N PRO A 167 2.67 10.27 -16.88
CA PRO A 167 3.60 9.29 -16.34
C PRO A 167 4.75 10.00 -15.62
N PRO A 168 5.26 9.47 -14.48
CA PRO A 168 6.36 10.09 -13.76
C PRO A 168 7.59 10.15 -14.67
N SER A 169 8.16 11.35 -14.81
CA SER A 169 9.50 11.52 -15.38
C SER A 169 10.52 10.83 -14.48
N PRO A 170 11.58 10.21 -15.04
CA PRO A 170 12.57 9.41 -14.31
C PRO A 170 13.45 10.19 -13.30
N THR A 171 13.09 11.43 -12.97
CA THR A 171 13.89 12.37 -12.16
C THR A 171 13.13 12.97 -10.97
N ALA A 172 11.92 12.50 -10.64
CA ALA A 172 11.26 12.96 -9.41
C ALA A 172 11.94 12.33 -8.16
N PRO A 173 12.27 13.11 -7.12
CA PRO A 173 12.82 12.56 -5.88
C PRO A 173 11.82 11.58 -5.26
N ALA A 174 12.34 10.54 -4.61
CA ALA A 174 11.58 9.43 -4.04
C ALA A 174 10.29 9.91 -3.34
N ALA A 175 9.13 9.41 -3.82
CA ALA A 175 7.78 9.76 -3.35
C ALA A 175 7.54 9.49 -1.84
N ASP A 176 8.51 8.85 -1.18
CA ASP A 176 8.52 8.44 0.22
C ASP A 176 8.37 9.62 1.19
N GLU A 177 9.05 10.76 0.96
CA GLU A 177 9.02 11.87 1.93
C GLU A 177 7.74 12.73 1.85
N THR A 178 7.24 12.94 0.63
CA THR A 178 6.03 13.76 0.40
C THR A 178 4.80 13.08 1.02
N LEU A 179 4.59 11.78 0.80
CA LEU A 179 3.43 11.07 1.35
C LEU A 179 3.55 10.76 2.85
N VAL A 180 4.76 10.54 3.38
CA VAL A 180 4.96 10.46 4.84
C VAL A 180 4.53 11.76 5.52
N ARG A 181 4.85 12.94 4.96
CA ARG A 181 4.34 14.23 5.46
C ARG A 181 2.82 14.37 5.30
N LEU A 182 2.25 13.82 4.23
CA LEU A 182 0.80 13.84 3.97
C LEU A 182 0.00 12.93 4.94
N VAL A 183 0.61 11.85 5.47
CA VAL A 183 -0.01 10.87 6.37
C VAL A 183 0.29 11.14 7.85
N THR A 184 1.45 11.72 8.19
CA THR A 184 1.86 12.01 9.59
C THR A 184 1.40 13.37 10.11
N SER A 185 0.88 14.25 9.24
CA SER A 185 0.23 15.50 9.64
C SER A 185 -1.17 15.25 10.19
N SER A 186 -1.26 14.55 11.32
CA SER A 186 -2.46 14.57 12.15
C SER A 186 -2.65 16.00 12.67
N PRO A 187 -3.82 16.66 12.48
CA PRO A 187 -4.10 17.87 13.23
C PRO A 187 -4.20 17.44 14.68
N ARG A 188 -3.26 17.90 15.53
CA ARG A 188 -3.44 17.83 16.98
C ARG A 188 -4.79 18.48 17.25
N ARG A 189 -5.77 17.69 17.69
CA ARG A 189 -7.01 18.19 18.29
C ARG A 189 -6.58 18.99 19.53
N THR A 190 -6.41 20.29 19.38
CA THR A 190 -6.47 21.22 20.51
C THR A 190 -7.88 21.14 21.09
N ARG A 191 -7.92 20.83 22.38
CA ARG A 191 -9.12 20.78 23.22
C ARG A 191 -9.83 22.12 23.26
#